data_AF-A0A968DGA4-F1
#
_entry.id   AF-A0A968DGA4-F1
#
_cell.length_a   1.000
_cell.length_b   1.000
_cell.length_c   1.000
_cell.angle_alpha   90.00
_cell.angle_beta   90.00
_cell.angle_gamma   90.00
#
_symmetry.space_group_name_H-M   'P 1'
#
loop_
_entity.id
_entity.type
_entity.pdbx_description
1 polymer ?
#
loop_
_entity_poly.entity_id
_entity_poly.type
_entity_poly.pdbx_seq_one_letter_code
_entity_poly.pdbx_strand_id
1 'polypeptide(L)'
;TDGDGTPDYLDTDTDGDGLPDFDESPYDLDGDGIADFRDPDADGDGVNDGVDGCPLIPTRDQNDLDGDGEGDECDDDYDGDTIDNDVDVCPFVP
;
A
#
# COMPACT_ATOMS: atom_id res chain seq x y z
N THR A 1 -6.50 6.71 15.69
CA THR A 1 -6.05 6.45 17.08
C THR A 1 -6.21 4.98 17.35
N ASP A 2 -5.14 4.25 17.10
CA ASP A 2 -4.96 2.82 17.34
C ASP A 2 -5.05 2.42 18.84
N GLY A 3 -4.91 3.41 19.73
CA GLY A 3 -5.02 3.23 21.17
C GLY A 3 -3.75 2.69 21.84
N ASP A 4 -2.57 2.82 21.22
CA ASP A 4 -1.28 2.40 21.79
C ASP A 4 -0.81 3.27 22.99
N GLY A 5 -1.41 4.46 23.14
CA GLY A 5 -1.11 5.42 24.21
C GLY A 5 -0.24 6.60 23.77
N THR A 6 0.23 6.59 22.52
CA THR A 6 0.81 7.73 21.82
C THR A 6 -0.33 8.64 21.34
N PRO A 7 -0.26 9.96 21.58
CA PRO A 7 -1.27 10.86 21.01
C PRO A 7 -1.06 10.99 19.49
N ASP A 8 -2.13 10.93 18.68
CA ASP A 8 -2.09 11.02 17.20
C ASP A 8 -1.11 12.06 16.64
N TYR A 9 -0.99 13.25 17.25
CA TYR A 9 -0.10 14.30 16.75
C TYR A 9 1.41 14.05 16.98
N LEU A 10 1.74 13.00 17.73
CA LEU A 10 3.08 12.47 17.98
C LEU A 10 3.22 11.03 17.51
N ASP A 11 2.15 10.46 16.99
CA ASP A 11 2.13 9.13 16.42
C ASP A 11 2.73 9.16 15.02
N THR A 12 3.33 8.06 14.62
CA THR A 12 3.88 7.87 13.27
C THR A 12 3.17 6.76 12.51
N ASP A 13 2.18 6.12 13.14
CA ASP A 13 1.35 5.02 12.63
C ASP A 13 0.00 5.14 13.37
N THR A 14 -0.83 6.07 12.93
CA THR A 14 -1.98 6.59 13.72
C THR A 14 -3.14 5.59 13.83
N ASP A 15 -3.24 4.62 12.92
CA ASP A 15 -4.20 3.52 12.96
C ASP A 15 -3.61 2.16 13.36
N GLY A 16 -2.27 2.07 13.47
CA GLY A 16 -1.56 0.96 14.09
C GLY A 16 -1.55 -0.29 13.21
N ASP A 17 -1.61 -0.11 11.90
CA ASP A 17 -1.70 -1.18 10.93
C ASP A 17 -0.31 -1.68 10.46
N GLY A 18 0.73 -0.89 10.74
CA GLY A 18 2.14 -1.18 10.48
C GLY A 18 2.74 -0.44 9.28
N LEU A 19 1.93 0.30 8.51
CA LEU A 19 2.38 1.27 7.53
C LEU A 19 2.54 2.65 8.21
N PRO A 20 3.65 3.39 8.02
CA PRO A 20 3.80 4.70 8.65
C PRO A 20 2.95 5.80 7.98
N ASP A 21 2.44 6.76 8.77
CA ASP A 21 1.68 7.96 8.36
C ASP A 21 2.29 8.74 7.16
N PHE A 22 3.60 8.62 6.95
CA PHE A 22 4.32 9.29 5.86
C PHE A 22 4.25 8.55 4.53
N ASP A 23 4.15 7.22 4.59
CA ASP A 23 3.97 6.35 3.43
C ASP A 23 2.48 6.24 3.04
N GLU A 24 1.60 6.74 3.91
CA GLU A 24 0.17 6.90 3.67
C GLU A 24 -0.21 8.28 3.12
N SER A 25 -1.42 8.38 2.58
CA SER A 25 -1.95 9.61 2.01
C SER A 25 -2.75 10.44 3.06
N PRO A 26 -2.75 11.79 2.97
CA PRO A 26 -3.58 12.62 3.84
C PRO A 26 -5.02 12.79 3.31
N TYR A 27 -5.35 12.11 2.22
CA TYR A 27 -6.65 12.17 1.55
C TYR A 27 -7.58 11.09 2.11
N ASP A 28 -8.61 10.75 1.34
CA ASP A 28 -9.70 9.81 1.69
C ASP A 28 -10.01 9.11 0.36
N LEU A 29 -9.26 8.04 0.09
CA LEU A 29 -9.21 7.38 -1.21
C LEU A 29 -10.46 6.54 -1.47
N ASP A 30 -10.95 5.84 -0.46
CA ASP A 30 -12.15 4.99 -0.55
C ASP A 30 -13.47 5.78 -0.36
N GLY A 31 -13.39 6.99 0.21
CA GLY A 31 -14.52 7.89 0.41
C GLY A 31 -15.40 7.55 1.61
N ASP A 32 -14.90 6.81 2.60
CA ASP A 32 -15.64 6.44 3.80
C ASP A 32 -15.72 7.59 4.84
N GLY A 33 -14.87 8.62 4.67
CA GLY A 33 -14.81 9.82 5.51
C GLY A 33 -13.78 9.76 6.64
N ILE A 34 -12.96 8.71 6.69
CA ILE A 34 -11.70 8.60 7.41
C ILE A 34 -10.59 9.05 6.44
N ALA A 35 -9.49 9.57 6.97
CA ALA A 35 -8.35 9.93 6.11
C ALA A 35 -7.39 8.76 6.07
N ASP A 36 -6.72 8.51 4.94
CA ASP A 36 -5.96 7.28 4.69
C ASP A 36 -5.01 6.95 5.85
N PHE A 37 -4.19 7.92 6.33
CA PHE A 37 -3.32 7.78 7.53
C PHE A 37 -4.00 7.44 8.88
N ARG A 38 -5.30 7.17 8.88
CA ARG A 38 -6.12 6.82 10.04
C ARG A 38 -7.07 5.67 9.74
N ASP A 39 -6.98 5.12 8.54
CA ASP A 39 -7.83 4.07 8.02
C ASP A 39 -6.97 2.85 7.67
N PRO A 40 -7.08 1.74 8.40
CA PRO A 40 -6.21 0.57 8.20
C PRO A 40 -6.49 -0.22 6.90
N ASP A 41 -7.21 0.36 5.94
CA ASP A 41 -7.64 -0.17 4.63
C ASP A 41 -7.95 1.03 3.73
N ALA A 42 -6.93 1.86 3.43
CA ALA A 42 -7.08 3.19 2.84
C ALA A 42 -7.82 3.21 1.50
N ASP A 43 -7.68 2.15 0.70
CA ASP A 43 -8.34 2.04 -0.60
C ASP A 43 -9.67 1.28 -0.57
N GLY A 44 -10.02 0.70 0.58
CA GLY A 44 -11.29 0.03 0.83
C GLY A 44 -11.48 -1.26 0.04
N ASP A 45 -10.40 -1.92 -0.37
CA ASP A 45 -10.48 -3.18 -1.11
C ASP A 45 -10.71 -4.40 -0.18
N GLY A 46 -10.45 -4.24 1.12
CA GLY A 46 -10.57 -5.29 2.13
C GLY A 46 -9.29 -6.08 2.39
N VAL A 47 -8.11 -5.50 2.14
CA VAL A 47 -6.77 -5.87 2.61
C VAL A 47 -6.30 -4.73 3.54
N ASN A 48 -5.47 -5.00 4.55
CA ASN A 48 -4.99 -3.91 5.44
C ASN A 48 -3.68 -3.36 4.90
N ASP A 49 -3.47 -2.04 4.96
CA ASP A 49 -2.33 -1.37 4.31
C ASP A 49 -0.98 -1.96 4.75
N GLY A 50 -0.83 -2.31 6.03
CA GLY A 50 0.38 -2.96 6.54
C GLY A 50 0.69 -4.36 5.97
N VAL A 51 -0.22 -4.96 5.20
CA VAL A 51 -0.01 -6.20 4.43
C VAL A 51 -0.45 -6.08 2.97
N ASP A 52 -0.84 -4.89 2.53
CA ASP A 52 -1.26 -4.63 1.16
C ASP A 52 -0.03 -4.33 0.30
N GLY A 53 0.14 -5.06 -0.80
CA GLY A 53 1.19 -4.81 -1.78
C GLY A 53 1.00 -3.47 -2.49
N CYS A 54 -0.23 -2.96 -2.55
CA CYS A 54 -0.60 -1.69 -3.16
C CYS A 54 -1.60 -0.89 -2.30
N PRO A 55 -1.19 -0.33 -1.15
CA PRO A 55 -2.08 0.34 -0.17
C PRO A 55 -2.98 1.48 -0.69
N LEU A 56 -2.72 1.98 -1.89
CA LEU A 56 -3.42 3.11 -2.51
C LEU A 56 -4.11 2.73 -3.83
N ILE A 57 -4.20 1.45 -4.17
CA ILE A 57 -4.76 0.96 -5.43
C ILE A 57 -5.75 -0.16 -5.11
N PRO A 58 -7.07 0.09 -5.20
CA PRO A 58 -8.08 -0.85 -4.70
C PRO A 58 -8.13 -2.16 -5.48
N THR A 59 -7.34 -3.15 -5.05
CA THR A 59 -7.12 -4.43 -5.71
C THR A 59 -6.90 -5.59 -4.74
N ARG A 60 -7.93 -6.42 -4.62
CA ARG A 60 -7.85 -7.67 -3.85
C ARG A 60 -6.87 -8.71 -4.41
N ASP A 61 -6.40 -8.48 -5.63
CA ASP A 61 -5.36 -9.29 -6.25
C ASP A 61 -4.02 -8.74 -5.77
N GLN A 62 -3.29 -9.56 -5.01
CA GLN A 62 -2.06 -9.20 -4.28
C GLN A 62 -0.92 -10.03 -4.84
N ASN A 63 -0.76 -9.99 -6.17
CA ASN A 63 0.34 -10.67 -6.83
C ASN A 63 1.61 -9.87 -6.60
N ASP A 64 2.73 -10.57 -6.50
CA ASP A 64 4.06 -10.02 -6.24
C ASP A 64 5.02 -11.02 -6.89
N LEU A 65 5.29 -10.79 -8.18
CA LEU A 65 5.97 -11.76 -9.03
C LEU A 65 7.48 -11.85 -8.73
N ASP A 66 8.11 -10.74 -8.35
CA ASP A 66 9.54 -10.69 -8.03
C ASP A 66 9.84 -10.89 -6.52
N GLY A 67 8.83 -10.73 -5.67
CA GLY A 67 8.89 -10.97 -4.22
C GLY A 67 9.47 -9.81 -3.42
N ASP A 68 9.43 -8.58 -3.92
CA ASP A 68 10.00 -7.40 -3.26
C ASP A 68 9.05 -6.74 -2.25
N GLY A 69 7.76 -7.10 -2.30
CA GLY A 69 6.70 -6.65 -1.40
C GLY A 69 5.83 -5.52 -1.96
N GLU A 70 6.14 -4.97 -3.14
CA GLU A 70 5.22 -4.15 -3.92
C GLU A 70 4.33 -5.07 -4.78
N GLY A 71 3.03 -4.75 -4.88
CA GLY A 71 2.13 -5.57 -5.68
C GLY A 71 2.30 -5.31 -7.18
N ASP A 72 2.09 -6.33 -8.02
CA ASP A 72 2.12 -6.23 -9.49
C ASP A 72 1.18 -5.12 -10.02
N GLU A 73 0.18 -4.68 -9.26
CA GLU A 73 -0.73 -3.60 -9.67
C GLU A 73 -0.15 -2.18 -9.51
N CYS A 74 0.89 -2.01 -8.68
CA CYS A 74 1.56 -0.75 -8.40
C CYS A 74 3.07 -0.77 -8.68
N ASP A 75 3.65 -1.94 -8.98
CA ASP A 75 5.05 -2.13 -9.34
C ASP A 75 5.35 -1.71 -10.80
N ASP A 76 6.50 -1.07 -11.01
CA ASP A 76 7.00 -0.64 -12.32
C ASP A 76 7.88 -1.72 -13.01
N ASP A 77 8.29 -2.79 -12.31
CA ASP A 77 9.19 -3.87 -12.76
C ASP A 77 8.76 -5.25 -12.22
N TYR A 78 7.67 -5.82 -12.78
CA TYR A 78 6.97 -6.99 -12.21
C TYR A 78 7.87 -8.21 -11.94
N ASP A 79 8.93 -8.41 -12.73
CA ASP A 79 9.81 -9.58 -12.60
C ASP A 79 11.20 -9.27 -12.03
N GLY A 80 11.45 -8.01 -11.65
CA GLY A 80 12.68 -7.58 -10.98
C GLY A 80 13.92 -7.74 -11.86
N ASP A 81 13.78 -7.72 -13.19
CA ASP A 81 14.89 -7.86 -14.13
C ASP A 81 15.61 -6.52 -14.43
N THR A 82 15.12 -5.42 -13.83
CA THR A 82 15.58 -4.03 -13.97
C THR A 82 15.17 -3.32 -15.26
N ILE A 83 14.18 -3.84 -15.97
CA ILE A 83 13.60 -3.25 -17.17
C ILE A 83 12.13 -2.91 -16.91
N ASP A 84 11.81 -1.62 -16.82
CA ASP A 84 10.43 -1.18 -16.56
C ASP A 84 9.42 -1.88 -17.51
N ASN A 85 8.28 -2.27 -16.97
CA ASN A 85 7.20 -3.00 -17.64
C ASN A 85 6.81 -2.42 -19.02
N ASP A 86 6.84 -1.09 -19.12
CA ASP A 86 6.48 -0.32 -20.33
C ASP A 86 7.46 -0.50 -21.50
N VAL A 87 8.70 -0.90 -21.21
CA VAL A 87 9.77 -1.12 -22.19
C VAL A 87 10.24 -2.56 -22.28
N ASP A 88 9.80 -3.42 -21.36
CA ASP A 88 10.11 -4.83 -21.41
C ASP A 88 9.25 -5.59 -22.43
N VAL A 89 9.90 -6.48 -23.18
CA VAL A 89 9.28 -7.38 -24.15
C VAL A 89 8.66 -8.60 -23.45
N CYS A 90 9.10 -8.89 -22.23
CA CYS A 90 8.76 -10.09 -21.49
C CYS A 90 8.44 -9.83 -20.00
N PRO A 91 7.54 -8.88 -19.65
CA PRO A 91 7.39 -8.28 -18.30
C PRO A 91 6.81 -9.20 -17.22
N PHE A 92 6.95 -10.51 -17.38
CA PHE A 92 6.50 -11.52 -16.43
C PHE A 92 7.54 -12.64 -16.29
N VAL A 93 8.75 -12.47 -16.85
CA VAL A 93 9.85 -13.43 -16.82
C VAL A 93 11.23 -12.71 -16.86
N PRO A 94 12.11 -12.94 -15.88
CA PRO A 94 13.44 -12.31 -15.84
C PRO A 94 14.45 -12.78 -16.91
#